data_AF-A0A0C9Y527-F1
#
_entry.id   AF-A0A0C9Y527-F1
#
_cell.length_a   1.000
_cell.length_b   1.000
_cell.length_c   1.000
_cell.angle_alpha   90.00
_cell.angle_beta   90.00
_cell.angle_gamma   90.00
#
_symmetry.space_group_name_H-M   'P 1'
#
loop_
_entity.id
_entity.type
_entity.pdbx_description
1 polymer ?
#
loop_
_entity_poly.entity_id
_entity_poly.type
_entity_poly.pdbx_seq_one_letter_code
_entity_poly.pdbx_strand_id
1 'polypeptide(L)'
;MGRDAIDLLLLGYHHPRHQVEDMATKHHFGTPIHKIPPEIVAAIFLLCIPRSPSANTPNPAHAPLLLCRVCKAWRTIAREFPFLWRQLTLRSNYAEGPRGEAELVDIWCRNAAPFPIDLKLDLASDSPQTIWNMIGGENTLSSILAPSAHRFISLDLTIPSFVKFPLDVEFSLLERLSLIIQDDYPSEELLPIATFAASPKLHSLTLSVPADILSTKLLLPFSQITCLILDETKGIPPNTLHSILAASSSLEHLNATIRIPDTAHTPPLLTHTITLDRLQTLFITFQEKPNQTTTLLHLTFRPLNMPSLGSLSLTSYGLPGTIPLPWQEGSSPSLEHSLRNITSLTLNHYEFTWGMMHFLRCTPAVETLKVVLDDLGGIGLWEALVRPGLNLLPQLTRMEVVLGRASCATWSIEVLCAMVLSRWMNLQTTGLGSNASSSYSASNTAHPFSSPLSTVRIRLQPDPSTDSSASWIYSAVALIHARLGRCSVQGMGLEVTF
;
A
#
# COMPACT_ATOMS: atom_id res chain seq x y z
N MET A 1 -15.44 3.22 5.58
CA MET A 1 -15.83 3.55 6.97
C MET A 1 -17.03 4.49 7.08
N GLY A 2 -16.97 5.75 6.61
CA GLY A 2 -18.14 6.66 6.72
C GLY A 2 -19.41 6.21 5.97
N ARG A 3 -19.27 5.48 4.85
CA ARG A 3 -20.41 4.91 4.10
C ARG A 3 -20.96 3.65 4.79
N ASP A 4 -20.09 2.70 5.13
CA ASP A 4 -20.49 1.43 5.77
C ASP A 4 -21.25 1.62 7.10
N ALA A 5 -20.90 2.63 7.90
CA ALA A 5 -21.58 2.92 9.16
C ALA A 5 -22.91 3.67 9.00
N ILE A 6 -23.09 4.44 7.91
CA ILE A 6 -24.39 5.01 7.53
C ILE A 6 -25.29 3.89 6.97
N ASP A 7 -24.74 2.96 6.21
CA ASP A 7 -25.47 1.80 5.70
C ASP A 7 -25.89 0.86 6.84
N LEU A 8 -25.07 0.67 7.88
CA LEU A 8 -25.44 -0.08 9.09
C LEU A 8 -26.51 0.64 9.95
N LEU A 9 -26.54 1.97 9.96
CA LEU A 9 -27.63 2.75 10.55
C LEU A 9 -28.94 2.57 9.77
N LEU A 10 -28.87 2.48 8.44
CA LEU A 10 -30.01 2.21 7.57
C LEU A 10 -30.48 0.74 7.63
N LEU A 11 -29.59 -0.20 7.99
CA LEU A 11 -29.87 -1.65 8.04
C LEU A 11 -30.26 -2.19 9.44
N GLY A 12 -30.44 -1.35 10.46
CA GLY A 12 -31.23 -1.73 11.64
C GLY A 12 -30.53 -1.73 13.01
N TYR A 13 -29.49 -0.92 13.25
CA TYR A 13 -29.12 -0.62 14.64
C TYR A 13 -30.17 0.30 15.28
N HIS A 14 -31.22 -0.30 15.84
CA HIS A 14 -32.25 0.43 16.57
C HIS A 14 -31.75 0.78 17.97
N HIS A 15 -31.64 2.09 18.24
CA HIS A 15 -31.39 2.60 19.58
C HIS A 15 -32.42 2.00 20.56
N PRO A 16 -32.02 1.47 21.72
CA PRO A 16 -32.98 1.13 22.76
C PRO A 16 -33.69 2.43 23.15
N ARG A 17 -34.99 2.51 22.84
CA ARG A 17 -35.83 3.67 23.18
C ARG A 17 -35.90 3.76 24.69
N HIS A 18 -35.14 4.67 25.30
CA HIS A 18 -35.47 5.13 26.64
C HIS A 18 -36.82 5.85 26.54
N GLN A 19 -37.85 5.24 27.12
CA GLN A 19 -39.14 5.90 27.33
C GLN A 19 -38.87 7.16 28.16
N VAL A 20 -38.93 8.31 27.50
CA VAL A 20 -39.06 9.59 28.19
C VAL A 20 -40.50 9.64 28.65
N GLU A 21 -40.73 9.27 29.92
CA GLU A 21 -42.04 9.40 30.55
C GLU A 21 -42.51 10.86 30.50
N ASP A 22 -43.78 10.98 30.15
CA ASP A 22 -44.50 12.21 29.88
C ASP A 22 -44.69 12.99 31.20
N MET A 23 -43.95 14.08 31.36
CA MET A 23 -44.27 15.12 32.35
C MET A 23 -44.49 16.44 31.64
N ALA A 24 -45.75 16.65 31.27
CA ALA A 24 -46.27 17.94 30.86
C ALA A 24 -46.10 18.97 31.98
N THR A 25 -45.32 20.03 31.73
CA THR A 25 -45.75 21.44 31.86
C THR A 25 -44.61 22.43 31.58
N LYS A 26 -44.99 23.53 30.88
CA LYS A 26 -44.30 24.83 30.72
C LYS A 26 -43.17 24.94 29.70
N HIS A 27 -43.56 25.34 28.47
CA HIS A 27 -42.86 26.29 27.58
C HIS A 27 -41.32 26.31 27.69
N HIS A 28 -40.67 25.21 27.32
CA HIS A 28 -39.31 25.28 26.81
C HIS A 28 -39.43 25.42 25.30
N PHE A 29 -38.97 26.54 24.75
CA PHE A 29 -38.56 26.59 23.35
C PHE A 29 -37.40 25.59 23.22
N GLY A 30 -37.74 24.31 23.10
CA GLY A 30 -36.78 23.21 23.08
C GLY A 30 -35.77 23.49 22.00
N THR A 31 -34.49 23.48 22.37
CA THR A 31 -33.39 23.67 21.41
C THR A 31 -33.64 22.76 20.20
N PRO A 32 -33.47 23.24 18.95
CA PRO A 32 -33.88 22.52 17.74
C PRO A 32 -33.39 21.07 17.66
N ILE A 33 -32.27 20.77 18.32
CA ILE A 33 -31.70 19.42 18.41
C ILE A 33 -32.66 18.38 19.03
N HIS A 34 -33.52 18.77 19.97
CA HIS A 34 -34.48 17.84 20.58
C HIS A 34 -35.62 17.43 19.63
N LYS A 35 -35.72 18.08 18.47
CA LYS A 35 -36.70 17.76 17.42
C LYS A 35 -36.15 16.79 16.37
N ILE A 36 -34.85 16.50 16.41
CA ILE A 36 -34.19 15.60 15.47
C ILE A 36 -34.03 14.23 16.15
N PRO A 37 -34.40 13.12 15.48
CA PRO A 37 -34.19 11.78 16.02
C PRO A 37 -32.71 11.54 16.37
N PRO A 38 -32.40 10.86 17.49
CA PRO A 38 -31.02 10.65 17.93
C PRO A 38 -30.17 9.92 16.89
N GLU A 39 -30.76 9.05 16.07
CA GLU A 39 -30.09 8.33 14.98
C GLU A 39 -29.59 9.29 13.89
N ILE A 40 -30.36 10.33 13.57
CA ILE A 40 -29.97 11.34 12.58
C ILE A 40 -28.87 12.23 13.16
N VAL A 41 -28.96 12.59 14.44
CA VAL A 41 -27.90 13.34 15.14
C VAL A 41 -26.60 12.52 15.18
N ALA A 42 -26.69 11.22 15.48
CA ALA A 42 -25.56 10.30 15.46
C ALA A 42 -24.93 10.16 14.06
N ALA A 43 -25.74 10.09 13.00
CA ALA A 43 -25.26 10.10 11.62
C ALA A 43 -24.53 11.41 11.29
N ILE A 44 -25.04 12.56 11.74
CA ILE A 44 -24.36 13.85 11.62
C ILE A 44 -23.03 13.83 12.38
N PHE A 45 -23.00 13.30 13.60
CA PHE A 45 -21.79 13.19 14.42
C PHE A 45 -20.70 12.35 13.74
N LEU A 46 -21.09 11.26 13.09
CA LEU A 46 -20.17 10.42 12.32
C LEU A 46 -19.53 11.19 11.15
N LEU A 47 -20.30 12.05 10.48
CA LEU A 47 -19.80 12.94 9.42
C LEU A 47 -18.86 14.03 9.95
N CYS A 48 -18.96 14.37 11.23
CA CYS A 48 -18.08 15.32 11.92
C CYS A 48 -16.75 14.68 12.39
N ILE A 49 -16.58 13.35 12.31
CA ILE A 49 -15.31 12.72 12.66
C ILE A 49 -14.25 13.17 11.64
N PRO A 50 -13.11 13.72 12.10
CA PRO A 50 -12.03 14.09 11.22
C PRO A 50 -11.55 12.89 10.38
N ARG A 51 -11.39 13.09 9.07
CA ARG A 51 -10.93 12.02 8.16
C ARG A 51 -9.41 11.85 8.12
N SER A 52 -8.67 12.74 8.77
CA SER A 52 -7.20 12.69 8.80
C SER A 52 -6.72 11.74 9.90
N PRO A 53 -5.73 10.88 9.64
CA PRO A 53 -5.09 10.03 10.66
C PRO A 53 -4.56 10.82 11.86
N SER A 54 -4.12 12.07 11.65
CA SER A 54 -3.62 12.95 12.72
C SER A 54 -4.71 13.43 13.69
N ALA A 55 -5.98 13.36 13.27
CA ALA A 55 -7.11 13.92 13.99
C ALA A 55 -7.91 12.87 14.78
N ASN A 56 -7.51 11.59 14.71
CA ASN A 56 -7.97 10.51 15.59
C ASN A 56 -7.29 10.51 16.97
N THR A 57 -6.47 11.54 17.23
CA THR A 57 -5.88 11.74 18.54
C THR A 57 -6.90 12.43 19.48
N PRO A 58 -7.02 12.01 20.76
CA PRO A 58 -8.00 12.54 21.73
C PRO A 58 -7.99 14.06 21.99
N ASN A 59 -8.43 14.88 21.05
CA ASN A 59 -8.45 16.33 21.21
C ASN A 59 -9.84 16.81 21.66
N PRO A 60 -9.96 17.56 22.77
CA PRO A 60 -11.23 18.12 23.20
C PRO A 60 -11.92 19.06 22.20
N ALA A 61 -11.17 19.64 21.27
CA ALA A 61 -11.66 20.49 20.19
C ALA A 61 -12.15 19.69 18.97
N HIS A 62 -12.02 18.36 18.95
CA HIS A 62 -12.46 17.50 17.86
C HIS A 62 -13.47 16.45 18.33
N ALA A 63 -14.30 15.96 17.40
CA ALA A 63 -15.15 14.79 17.65
C ALA A 63 -14.29 13.54 17.95
N PRO A 64 -14.74 12.62 18.83
CA PRO A 64 -16.04 12.61 19.51
C PRO A 64 -16.09 13.44 20.80
N LEU A 65 -14.95 13.89 21.33
CA LEU A 65 -14.88 14.59 22.62
C LEU A 65 -15.58 15.96 22.61
N LEU A 66 -15.45 16.72 21.51
CA LEU A 66 -16.13 18.01 21.33
C LEU A 66 -17.65 17.83 21.44
N LEU A 67 -18.19 16.79 20.81
CA LEU A 67 -19.63 16.50 20.79
C LEU A 67 -20.15 16.22 22.21
N CYS A 68 -19.32 15.57 23.04
CA CYS A 68 -19.61 15.34 24.46
C CYS A 68 -19.62 16.63 25.31
N ARG A 69 -19.12 17.75 24.79
CA ARG A 69 -18.98 19.02 25.53
C ARG A 69 -20.05 20.06 25.20
N VAL A 70 -20.79 19.90 24.10
CA VAL A 70 -21.79 20.89 23.64
C VAL A 70 -22.98 21.01 24.60
N CYS A 71 -23.69 19.90 24.85
CA CYS A 71 -24.81 19.87 25.80
C CYS A 71 -25.03 18.44 26.35
N LYS A 72 -25.89 18.30 27.36
CA LYS A 72 -26.21 16.98 27.96
C LYS A 72 -26.76 16.00 26.92
N ALA A 73 -27.67 16.43 26.04
CA ALA A 73 -28.25 15.57 25.02
C ALA A 73 -27.22 15.05 24.00
N TRP A 74 -26.33 15.93 23.52
CA TRP A 74 -25.27 15.52 22.58
C TRP A 74 -24.30 14.52 23.23
N ARG A 75 -23.97 14.73 24.51
CA ARG A 75 -23.13 13.80 25.25
C ARG A 75 -23.77 12.42 25.37
N THR A 76 -25.06 12.36 25.66
CA THR A 76 -25.80 11.09 25.72
C THR A 76 -25.78 10.40 24.36
N ILE A 77 -26.18 11.09 23.29
CA ILE A 77 -26.18 10.54 21.93
C ILE A 77 -24.78 10.08 21.51
N ALA A 78 -23.75 10.88 21.77
CA ALA A 78 -22.38 10.55 21.40
C ALA A 78 -21.86 9.31 22.15
N ARG A 79 -22.19 9.15 23.44
CA ARG A 79 -21.78 7.97 24.22
C ARG A 79 -22.55 6.71 23.84
N GLU A 80 -23.83 6.85 23.49
CA GLU A 80 -24.70 5.74 23.09
C GLU A 80 -24.50 5.30 21.64
N PHE A 81 -23.63 5.98 20.88
CA PHE A 81 -23.31 5.62 19.51
C PHE A 81 -21.86 5.09 19.38
N PRO A 82 -21.66 3.76 19.47
CA PRO A 82 -20.34 3.14 19.58
C PRO A 82 -19.40 3.40 18.41
N PHE A 83 -19.95 3.62 17.22
CA PHE A 83 -19.17 3.85 16.00
C PHE A 83 -18.29 5.11 16.09
N LEU A 84 -18.62 6.07 16.94
CA LEU A 84 -17.80 7.27 17.18
C LEU A 84 -16.49 6.97 17.93
N TRP A 85 -16.40 5.81 18.59
CA TRP A 85 -15.34 5.45 19.51
C TRP A 85 -14.51 4.25 19.03
N ARG A 86 -14.72 3.79 17.79
CA ARG A 86 -14.05 2.60 17.24
C ARG A 86 -12.56 2.81 16.92
N GLN A 87 -12.10 4.05 16.88
CA GLN A 87 -10.72 4.38 16.53
C GLN A 87 -10.10 5.26 17.61
N LEU A 88 -8.90 4.89 18.05
CA LEU A 88 -8.10 5.64 19.00
C LEU A 88 -6.66 5.74 18.50
N THR A 89 -6.10 6.94 18.46
CA THR A 89 -4.68 7.16 18.23
C THR A 89 -4.06 7.89 19.42
N LEU A 90 -3.11 7.27 20.10
CA LEU A 90 -2.33 7.90 21.16
C LEU A 90 -0.92 8.19 20.66
N ARG A 91 -0.40 9.37 21.02
CA ARG A 91 0.97 9.78 20.67
C ARG A 91 1.78 10.06 21.93
N SER A 92 3.09 9.83 21.84
CA SER A 92 4.09 9.99 22.92
C SER A 92 3.98 11.30 23.74
N ASN A 93 3.42 12.37 23.18
CA ASN A 93 3.34 13.69 23.79
C ASN A 93 1.95 14.07 24.34
N TYR A 94 1.03 13.11 24.52
CA TYR A 94 -0.37 13.40 24.88
C TYR A 94 -0.62 13.69 26.38
N ALA A 95 0.30 13.35 27.28
CA ALA A 95 0.13 13.56 28.72
C ALA A 95 1.46 13.80 29.44
N GLU A 96 1.44 14.52 30.56
CA GLU A 96 2.57 14.66 31.50
C GLU A 96 2.86 13.35 32.27
N GLY A 97 2.59 12.17 31.69
CA GLY A 97 2.95 10.87 32.23
C GLY A 97 2.02 9.70 31.78
N PRO A 98 2.49 8.45 31.89
CA PRO A 98 1.88 7.22 31.32
C PRO A 98 0.55 6.77 31.95
N ARG A 99 -0.05 7.55 32.86
CA ARG A 99 -1.28 7.17 33.59
C ARG A 99 -2.56 7.57 32.86
N GLY A 100 -2.49 8.53 31.93
CA GLY A 100 -3.67 9.00 31.19
C GLY A 100 -4.06 8.09 30.02
N GLU A 101 -3.09 7.39 29.42
CA GLU A 101 -3.28 6.59 28.21
C GLU A 101 -4.15 5.36 28.47
N ALA A 102 -3.88 4.63 29.56
CA ALA A 102 -4.68 3.46 29.94
C ALA A 102 -6.14 3.84 30.23
N GLU A 103 -6.38 4.98 30.89
CA GLU A 103 -7.73 5.50 31.15
C GLU A 103 -8.43 5.90 29.84
N LEU A 104 -7.71 6.55 28.91
CA LEU A 104 -8.26 6.88 27.59
C LEU A 104 -8.63 5.63 26.78
N VAL A 105 -7.77 4.60 26.79
CA VAL A 105 -8.07 3.31 26.16
C VAL A 105 -9.34 2.70 26.78
N ASP A 106 -9.47 2.69 28.11
CA ASP A 106 -10.68 2.19 28.79
C ASP A 106 -11.93 2.98 28.39
N ILE A 107 -11.87 4.31 28.37
CA ILE A 107 -13.00 5.17 27.97
C ILE A 107 -13.45 4.85 26.54
N TRP A 108 -12.50 4.74 25.60
CA TRP A 108 -12.81 4.39 24.22
C TRP A 108 -13.41 2.99 24.12
N CYS A 109 -12.82 2.01 24.81
CA CYS A 109 -13.36 0.66 24.89
C CYS A 109 -14.79 0.65 25.38
N ARG A 110 -15.06 1.26 26.54
CA ARG A 110 -16.40 1.30 27.14
C ARG A 110 -17.43 1.92 26.21
N ASN A 111 -17.10 3.03 25.54
CA ASN A 111 -18.04 3.69 24.64
C ASN A 111 -18.20 2.96 23.30
N ALA A 112 -17.19 2.22 22.83
CA ALA A 112 -17.29 1.42 21.61
C ALA A 112 -18.01 0.08 21.81
N ALA A 113 -18.33 -0.31 23.05
CA ALA A 113 -18.99 -1.59 23.32
C ALA A 113 -20.35 -1.68 22.59
N PRO A 114 -20.71 -2.84 22.02
CA PRO A 114 -20.01 -4.14 22.05
C PRO A 114 -18.97 -4.34 20.93
N PHE A 115 -18.66 -3.32 20.12
CA PHE A 115 -17.81 -3.46 18.95
C PHE A 115 -16.30 -3.45 19.30
N PRO A 116 -15.45 -4.11 18.49
CA PRO A 116 -14.01 -4.04 18.64
C PRO A 116 -13.43 -2.71 18.13
N ILE A 117 -12.20 -2.41 18.57
CA ILE A 117 -11.52 -1.13 18.34
C ILE A 117 -10.24 -1.30 17.51
N ASP A 118 -9.98 -0.29 16.69
CA ASP A 118 -8.69 -0.04 16.06
C ASP A 118 -7.86 0.91 16.96
N LEU A 119 -6.74 0.41 17.49
CA LEU A 119 -5.84 1.17 18.35
C LEU A 119 -4.51 1.45 17.63
N LYS A 120 -4.11 2.72 17.61
CA LYS A 120 -2.78 3.15 17.16
C LYS A 120 -2.03 3.81 18.32
N LEU A 121 -0.85 3.30 18.64
CA LEU A 121 0.07 3.84 19.62
C LEU A 121 1.35 4.27 18.90
N ASP A 122 1.58 5.58 18.85
CA ASP A 122 2.76 6.18 18.25
C ASP A 122 3.66 6.74 19.35
N LEU A 123 4.59 5.91 19.80
CA LEU A 123 5.52 6.19 20.88
C LEU A 123 6.89 6.66 20.38
N ALA A 124 7.06 6.78 19.06
CA ALA A 124 8.22 7.43 18.47
C ALA A 124 8.33 8.86 19.00
N SER A 125 9.45 9.23 19.62
CA SER A 125 9.70 10.63 19.98
C SER A 125 10.44 11.31 18.82
N ASP A 126 9.95 12.48 18.38
CA ASP A 126 10.64 13.33 17.38
C ASP A 126 11.99 13.88 17.86
N SER A 127 12.36 13.67 19.13
CA SER A 127 13.61 14.13 19.73
C SER A 127 14.61 12.98 19.85
N PRO A 128 15.82 13.08 19.24
CA PRO A 128 16.84 12.04 19.31
C PRO A 128 17.38 11.71 20.72
N GLN A 129 16.97 12.44 21.78
CA GLN A 129 17.63 12.35 23.10
C GLN A 129 16.73 12.49 24.35
N THR A 130 15.41 12.34 24.31
CA THR A 130 14.59 12.65 25.51
C THR A 130 13.75 11.49 26.05
N ILE A 131 14.03 11.18 27.32
CA ILE A 131 13.09 10.79 28.38
C ILE A 131 12.61 9.32 28.41
N TRP A 132 12.40 8.62 27.28
CA TRP A 132 11.93 7.22 27.33
C TRP A 132 12.96 6.22 27.87
N ASN A 133 14.25 6.53 27.72
CA ASN A 133 15.34 5.77 28.36
C ASN A 133 15.47 6.08 29.87
N MET A 134 14.81 7.13 30.38
CA MET A 134 14.93 7.58 31.78
C MET A 134 13.62 7.44 32.58
N ILE A 135 12.44 7.31 31.94
CA ILE A 135 11.17 7.01 32.61
C ILE A 135 10.94 5.49 32.64
N GLY A 136 11.74 4.80 33.45
CA GLY A 136 11.27 4.28 34.73
C GLY A 136 10.02 3.39 34.81
N GLY A 137 9.81 2.44 33.90
CA GLY A 137 8.88 1.35 34.16
C GLY A 137 8.90 0.23 33.13
N GLU A 138 9.34 -0.96 33.55
CA GLU A 138 9.47 -2.19 32.73
C GLU A 138 8.16 -2.71 32.10
N ASN A 139 7.00 -2.06 32.28
CA ASN A 139 5.70 -2.60 31.85
C ASN A 139 4.63 -1.56 31.47
N THR A 140 5.04 -0.39 30.94
CA THR A 140 4.08 0.66 30.57
C THR A 140 3.18 0.29 29.38
N LEU A 141 3.67 -0.51 28.43
CA LEU A 141 2.85 -0.95 27.29
C LEU A 141 1.84 -2.03 27.68
N SER A 142 2.24 -2.99 28.52
CA SER A 142 1.35 -4.04 29.00
C SER A 142 0.23 -3.46 29.86
N SER A 143 0.50 -2.46 30.71
CA SER A 143 -0.54 -1.80 31.51
C SER A 143 -1.60 -1.06 30.69
N ILE A 144 -1.22 -0.51 29.53
CA ILE A 144 -2.15 0.17 28.61
C ILE A 144 -2.98 -0.85 27.81
N LEU A 145 -2.35 -1.93 27.35
CA LEU A 145 -2.97 -2.88 26.42
C LEU A 145 -3.76 -4.00 27.11
N ALA A 146 -3.24 -4.57 28.20
CA ALA A 146 -3.80 -5.75 28.84
C ALA A 146 -5.30 -5.63 29.21
N PRO A 147 -5.80 -4.51 29.78
CA PRO A 147 -7.20 -4.42 30.22
C PRO A 147 -8.21 -4.59 29.08
N SER A 148 -7.85 -4.20 27.86
CA SER A 148 -8.75 -4.14 26.71
C SER A 148 -8.29 -4.94 25.50
N ALA A 149 -7.25 -5.76 25.66
CA ALA A 149 -6.61 -6.51 24.57
C ALA A 149 -7.56 -7.40 23.77
N HIS A 150 -8.50 -8.06 24.46
CA HIS A 150 -9.52 -8.92 23.87
C HIS A 150 -10.49 -8.19 22.92
N ARG A 151 -10.44 -6.85 22.88
CA ARG A 151 -11.32 -6.00 22.06
C ARG A 151 -10.63 -5.38 20.86
N PHE A 152 -9.31 -5.52 20.74
CA PHE A 152 -8.59 -4.94 19.62
C PHE A 152 -8.72 -5.83 18.40
N ILE A 153 -9.22 -5.25 17.30
CA ILE A 153 -9.26 -5.88 15.98
C ILE A 153 -8.07 -5.45 15.12
N SER A 154 -7.57 -4.24 15.35
CA SER A 154 -6.37 -3.70 14.73
C SER A 154 -5.49 -3.05 15.78
N LEU A 155 -4.19 -3.36 15.73
CA LEU A 155 -3.20 -2.78 16.62
C LEU A 155 -2.03 -2.25 15.77
N ASP A 156 -1.78 -0.94 15.84
CA ASP A 156 -0.66 -0.28 15.19
C ASP A 156 0.29 0.28 16.25
N LEU A 157 1.48 -0.29 16.34
CA LEU A 157 2.50 0.04 17.33
C LEU A 157 3.73 0.61 16.62
N THR A 158 3.93 1.92 16.74
CA THR A 158 5.21 2.56 16.44
C THR A 158 5.94 2.76 17.75
N ILE A 159 7.02 2.02 17.98
CA ILE A 159 7.77 2.06 19.24
C ILE A 159 9.24 2.39 19.01
N PRO A 160 9.89 3.08 19.97
CA PRO A 160 11.30 3.42 19.84
C PRO A 160 12.17 2.17 19.93
N SER A 161 11.92 1.26 20.89
CA SER A 161 12.80 0.12 21.17
C SER A 161 12.04 -1.14 21.61
N PHE A 162 12.66 -2.31 21.40
CA PHE A 162 12.18 -3.64 21.78
C PHE A 162 12.21 -3.94 23.28
N VAL A 163 12.86 -3.10 24.09
CA VAL A 163 13.05 -3.31 25.55
C VAL A 163 11.72 -3.50 26.31
N LYS A 164 10.58 -3.17 25.69
CA LYS A 164 9.24 -3.33 26.26
C LYS A 164 8.56 -4.67 25.93
N PHE A 165 9.28 -5.62 25.31
CA PHE A 165 8.79 -6.96 25.00
C PHE A 165 9.48 -8.03 25.86
N PRO A 166 8.81 -9.18 26.11
CA PRO A 166 7.47 -9.56 25.66
C PRO A 166 6.33 -8.84 26.41
N LEU A 167 5.16 -8.71 25.77
CA LEU A 167 3.94 -8.27 26.45
C LEU A 167 3.18 -9.51 26.96
N ASP A 168 2.83 -9.50 28.25
CA ASP A 168 1.99 -10.51 28.91
C ASP A 168 0.50 -10.28 28.58
N VAL A 169 0.15 -10.39 27.29
CA VAL A 169 -1.17 -10.03 26.77
C VAL A 169 -1.61 -11.02 25.70
N GLU A 170 -2.88 -11.44 25.76
CA GLU A 170 -3.51 -12.27 24.75
C GLU A 170 -4.47 -11.47 23.88
N PHE A 171 -4.34 -11.60 22.56
CA PHE A 171 -5.17 -10.91 21.60
C PHE A 171 -6.12 -11.89 20.89
N SER A 172 -7.36 -11.96 21.36
CA SER A 172 -8.36 -12.93 20.86
C SER A 172 -9.09 -12.51 19.58
N LEU A 173 -9.18 -11.19 19.33
CA LEU A 173 -9.88 -10.61 18.17
C LEU A 173 -8.96 -9.94 17.15
N LEU A 174 -7.65 -9.95 17.38
CA LEU A 174 -6.70 -9.20 16.57
C LEU A 174 -6.58 -9.82 15.17
N GLU A 175 -6.92 -9.02 14.17
CA GLU A 175 -6.92 -9.36 12.75
C GLU A 175 -5.78 -8.68 12.00
N ARG A 176 -5.44 -7.45 12.42
CA ARG A 176 -4.43 -6.59 11.81
C ARG A 176 -3.38 -6.15 12.83
N LEU A 177 -2.11 -6.39 12.55
CA LEU A 177 -1.00 -5.91 13.37
C LEU A 177 -0.05 -5.09 12.50
N SER A 178 0.24 -3.87 12.93
CA SER A 178 1.35 -3.05 12.43
C SER A 178 2.36 -2.87 13.55
N LEU A 179 3.62 -3.21 13.30
CA LEU A 179 4.72 -3.10 14.26
C LEU A 179 5.91 -2.41 13.59
N ILE A 180 6.19 -1.18 14.01
CA ILE A 180 7.27 -0.34 13.48
C ILE A 180 8.24 -0.01 14.61
N ILE A 181 9.51 -0.33 14.42
CA ILE A 181 10.53 -0.21 15.46
C ILE A 181 11.71 0.60 14.96
N GLN A 182 11.98 1.70 15.65
CA GLN A 182 12.90 2.74 15.16
C GLN A 182 14.36 2.43 15.48
N ASP A 183 14.67 1.85 16.63
CA ASP A 183 16.04 1.61 17.08
C ASP A 183 16.66 0.33 16.46
N ASP A 184 17.99 0.26 16.51
CA ASP A 184 18.83 -0.85 16.03
C ASP A 184 19.39 -1.64 17.23
N TYR A 185 18.51 -1.94 18.19
CA TYR A 185 18.86 -2.69 19.39
C TYR A 185 19.46 -4.07 19.04
N PRO A 186 20.58 -4.50 19.66
CA PRO A 186 21.25 -5.75 19.30
C PRO A 186 20.36 -6.97 19.58
N SER A 187 20.16 -7.81 18.56
CA SER A 187 19.29 -9.00 18.66
C SER A 187 19.76 -10.07 19.64
N GLU A 188 21.05 -10.11 19.99
CA GLU A 188 21.62 -11.09 20.92
C GLU A 188 21.01 -10.98 22.32
N GLU A 189 20.70 -9.74 22.76
CA GLU A 189 20.15 -9.45 24.08
C GLU A 189 18.62 -9.59 24.15
N LEU A 190 17.95 -9.71 23.00
CA LEU A 190 16.49 -9.79 22.95
C LEU A 190 15.99 -11.22 23.21
N LEU A 191 15.02 -11.34 24.12
CA LEU A 191 14.26 -12.56 24.32
C LEU A 191 13.29 -12.80 23.14
N PRO A 192 12.91 -14.06 22.84
CA PRO A 192 11.88 -14.33 21.83
C PRO A 192 10.56 -13.65 22.17
N ILE A 193 9.98 -12.98 21.18
CA ILE A 193 8.74 -12.22 21.31
C ILE A 193 7.60 -13.11 20.85
N ALA A 194 6.94 -13.78 21.81
CA ALA A 194 5.85 -14.71 21.56
C ALA A 194 4.45 -14.08 21.68
N THR A 195 4.35 -12.81 22.05
CA THR A 195 3.09 -12.09 22.33
C THR A 195 2.03 -12.27 21.25
N PHE A 196 2.41 -12.28 19.98
CA PHE A 196 1.47 -12.35 18.86
C PHE A 196 1.29 -13.77 18.31
N ALA A 197 2.09 -14.73 18.75
CA ALA A 197 2.07 -16.11 18.26
C ALA A 197 0.72 -16.79 18.52
N ALA A 198 0.07 -16.46 19.64
CA ALA A 198 -1.21 -17.04 20.05
C ALA A 198 -2.45 -16.32 19.47
N SER A 199 -2.28 -15.35 18.55
CA SER A 199 -3.41 -14.56 17.99
C SER A 199 -4.11 -15.34 16.86
N PRO A 200 -5.31 -15.93 17.07
CA PRO A 200 -5.87 -16.92 16.16
C PRO A 200 -6.58 -16.32 14.94
N LYS A 201 -6.86 -15.01 14.95
CA LYS A 201 -7.53 -14.30 13.85
C LYS A 201 -6.59 -13.42 13.04
N LEU A 202 -5.30 -13.42 13.37
CA LEU A 202 -4.33 -12.54 12.77
C LEU A 202 -4.06 -12.96 11.33
N HIS A 203 -4.40 -12.10 10.37
CA HIS A 203 -4.26 -12.39 8.93
C HIS A 203 -3.55 -11.28 8.15
N SER A 204 -3.42 -10.08 8.72
CA SER A 204 -2.76 -8.94 8.08
C SER A 204 -1.64 -8.40 8.96
N LEU A 205 -0.44 -8.31 8.38
CA LEU A 205 0.77 -7.85 9.06
C LEU A 205 1.44 -6.71 8.31
N THR A 206 1.88 -5.70 9.05
CA THR A 206 2.80 -4.65 8.57
C THR A 206 3.98 -4.59 9.53
N LEU A 207 5.19 -4.89 9.05
CA LEU A 207 6.39 -5.00 9.89
C LEU A 207 7.49 -4.07 9.37
N SER A 208 8.04 -3.24 10.25
CA SER A 208 9.26 -2.45 10.04
C SER A 208 10.23 -2.79 11.17
N VAL A 209 10.93 -3.91 11.01
CA VAL A 209 11.72 -4.57 12.05
C VAL A 209 13.05 -5.05 11.45
N PRO A 210 14.20 -4.95 12.16
CA PRO A 210 15.46 -5.53 11.73
C PRO A 210 15.36 -7.03 11.37
N ALA A 211 16.07 -7.44 10.31
CA ALA A 211 15.92 -8.76 9.70
C ALA A 211 16.37 -9.93 10.58
N ASP A 212 17.35 -9.70 11.44
CA ASP A 212 17.86 -10.63 12.45
C ASP A 212 16.78 -10.94 13.49
N ILE A 213 16.10 -9.90 13.99
CA ILE A 213 15.00 -10.04 14.95
C ILE A 213 13.81 -10.75 14.30
N LEU A 214 13.45 -10.36 13.08
CA LEU A 214 12.31 -10.94 12.37
C LEU A 214 12.51 -12.43 12.08
N SER A 215 13.73 -12.86 11.77
CA SER A 215 14.03 -14.27 11.47
C SER A 215 14.19 -15.16 12.69
N THR A 216 14.66 -14.63 13.83
CA THR A 216 15.07 -15.47 14.98
C THR A 216 14.30 -15.22 16.28
N LYS A 217 13.77 -14.03 16.50
CA LYS A 217 13.18 -13.61 17.78
C LYS A 217 11.68 -13.39 17.71
N LEU A 218 11.16 -12.86 16.61
CA LEU A 218 9.74 -12.53 16.48
C LEU A 218 8.92 -13.75 16.06
N LEU A 219 8.15 -14.31 16.99
CA LEU A 219 7.31 -15.48 16.73
C LEU A 219 5.92 -15.03 16.26
N LEU A 220 5.62 -15.25 14.98
CA LEU A 220 4.35 -14.89 14.36
C LEU A 220 3.70 -16.10 13.68
N PRO A 221 2.35 -16.17 13.64
CA PRO A 221 1.63 -17.25 13.01
C PRO A 221 1.58 -17.08 11.47
N PHE A 222 2.73 -17.15 10.79
CA PHE A 222 2.87 -16.88 9.35
C PHE A 222 1.95 -17.74 8.45
N SER A 223 1.59 -18.95 8.87
CA SER A 223 0.78 -19.89 8.09
C SER A 223 -0.65 -19.40 7.80
N GLN A 224 -1.20 -18.51 8.64
CA GLN A 224 -2.54 -17.93 8.48
C GLN A 224 -2.52 -16.50 7.91
N ILE A 225 -1.35 -15.94 7.63
CA ILE A 225 -1.22 -14.57 7.13
C ILE A 225 -1.59 -14.53 5.64
N THR A 226 -2.52 -13.64 5.31
CA THR A 226 -3.02 -13.38 3.94
C THR A 226 -2.41 -12.11 3.36
N CYS A 227 -2.14 -11.10 4.19
CA CYS A 227 -1.51 -9.85 3.77
C CYS A 227 -0.25 -9.58 4.60
N LEU A 228 0.90 -9.48 3.93
CA LEU A 228 2.17 -9.17 4.55
C LEU A 228 2.82 -7.96 3.89
N ILE A 229 3.07 -6.92 4.67
CA ILE A 229 3.77 -5.71 4.25
C ILE A 229 5.06 -5.61 5.08
N LEU A 230 6.20 -5.62 4.42
CA LEU A 230 7.52 -5.45 5.01
C LEU A 230 8.05 -4.09 4.55
N ASP A 231 8.10 -3.16 5.50
CA ASP A 231 8.28 -1.72 5.27
C ASP A 231 9.58 -1.35 4.53
N GLU A 232 9.54 -0.20 3.86
CA GLU A 232 10.52 0.27 2.88
C GLU A 232 11.82 0.81 3.49
N THR A 233 11.80 1.18 4.76
CA THR A 233 12.86 2.00 5.37
C THR A 233 14.11 1.21 5.77
N LYS A 234 13.94 0.03 6.37
CA LYS A 234 15.08 -0.81 6.83
C LYS A 234 15.55 -1.80 5.76
N GLY A 235 14.63 -2.29 4.92
CA GLY A 235 14.87 -3.30 3.89
C GLY A 235 15.33 -4.64 4.47
N ILE A 236 14.93 -5.74 3.86
CA ILE A 236 15.26 -7.09 4.35
C ILE A 236 16.18 -7.86 3.39
N PRO A 237 17.08 -8.70 3.92
CA PRO A 237 17.94 -9.52 3.08
C PRO A 237 17.12 -10.65 2.42
N PRO A 238 17.51 -11.07 1.21
CA PRO A 238 16.90 -12.16 0.44
C PRO A 238 16.57 -13.44 1.24
N ASN A 239 17.49 -13.88 2.11
CA ASN A 239 17.33 -15.14 2.84
C ASN A 239 16.22 -15.07 3.88
N THR A 240 16.08 -13.93 4.56
CA THR A 240 15.01 -13.70 5.54
C THR A 240 13.66 -13.64 4.84
N LEU A 241 13.58 -13.04 3.64
CA LEU A 241 12.34 -13.10 2.86
C LEU A 241 11.97 -14.54 2.52
N HIS A 242 12.92 -15.34 2.04
CA HIS A 242 12.66 -16.74 1.67
C HIS A 242 12.16 -17.58 2.86
N SER A 243 12.75 -17.43 4.05
CA SER A 243 12.28 -18.18 5.23
C SER A 243 10.85 -17.80 5.64
N ILE A 244 10.47 -16.52 5.54
CA ILE A 244 9.09 -16.07 5.80
C ILE A 244 8.15 -16.66 4.76
N LEU A 245 8.51 -16.60 3.48
CA LEU A 245 7.68 -17.14 2.40
C LEU A 245 7.49 -18.65 2.54
N ALA A 246 8.54 -19.38 2.97
CA ALA A 246 8.44 -20.81 3.24
C ALA A 246 7.46 -21.14 4.38
N ALA A 247 7.32 -20.23 5.36
CA ALA A 247 6.38 -20.38 6.47
C ALA A 247 4.95 -19.88 6.14
N SER A 248 4.75 -19.18 5.01
CA SER A 248 3.51 -18.46 4.68
C SER A 248 2.72 -19.18 3.57
N SER A 249 1.88 -20.14 3.94
CA SER A 249 1.10 -20.93 2.97
C SER A 249 -0.21 -20.26 2.49
N SER A 250 -0.74 -19.31 3.25
CA SER A 250 -2.04 -18.66 2.97
C SER A 250 -1.90 -17.26 2.35
N LEU A 251 -0.71 -16.87 1.92
CA LEU A 251 -0.40 -15.50 1.51
C LEU A 251 -1.08 -15.13 0.19
N GLU A 252 -1.85 -14.04 0.18
CA GLU A 252 -2.57 -13.48 -0.98
C GLU A 252 -1.91 -12.19 -1.47
N HIS A 253 -1.43 -11.37 -0.55
CA HIS A 253 -0.83 -10.07 -0.82
C HIS A 253 0.53 -9.94 -0.13
N LEU A 254 1.58 -9.68 -0.91
CA LEU A 254 2.92 -9.41 -0.41
C LEU A 254 3.42 -8.06 -0.91
N ASN A 255 3.87 -7.23 0.02
CA ASN A 255 4.69 -6.06 -0.25
C ASN A 255 6.00 -6.21 0.54
N ALA A 256 7.14 -6.23 -0.14
CA ALA A 256 8.42 -6.32 0.53
C ALA A 256 9.49 -5.43 -0.10
N THR A 257 10.28 -4.79 0.76
CA THR A 257 11.48 -4.07 0.32
C THR A 257 12.73 -4.89 0.60
N ILE A 258 13.46 -5.22 -0.46
CA ILE A 258 14.66 -6.04 -0.42
C ILE A 258 15.88 -5.13 -0.45
N ARG A 259 16.78 -5.35 0.51
CA ARG A 259 18.07 -4.68 0.60
C ARG A 259 19.18 -5.72 0.58
N ILE A 260 20.15 -5.52 -0.32
CA ILE A 260 21.30 -6.42 -0.43
C ILE A 260 22.31 -6.03 0.68
N PRO A 261 22.72 -6.97 1.57
CA PRO A 261 23.69 -6.67 2.62
C PRO A 261 25.09 -6.39 2.05
N ASP A 262 25.84 -5.51 2.71
CA ASP A 262 27.17 -5.04 2.28
C ASP A 262 28.27 -6.12 2.31
N THR A 263 28.01 -7.26 2.97
CA THR A 263 29.01 -8.30 3.19
C THR A 263 29.07 -9.24 2.00
N ALA A 264 30.29 -9.50 1.50
CA ALA A 264 30.63 -10.37 0.37
C ALA A 264 30.30 -11.87 0.57
N HIS A 265 29.37 -12.20 1.47
CA HIS A 265 28.85 -13.54 1.62
C HIS A 265 27.75 -13.74 0.60
N THR A 266 28.08 -14.45 -0.47
CA THR A 266 27.08 -15.05 -1.35
C THR A 266 26.07 -15.81 -0.46
N PRO A 267 24.79 -15.44 -0.48
CA PRO A 267 23.77 -16.16 0.25
C PRO A 267 23.82 -17.63 -0.19
N PRO A 268 23.64 -18.60 0.73
CA PRO A 268 23.58 -20.00 0.36
C PRO A 268 22.49 -20.19 -0.72
N LEU A 269 22.81 -20.96 -1.75
CA LEU A 269 21.88 -21.24 -2.84
C LEU A 269 20.62 -21.86 -2.24
N LEU A 270 19.51 -21.13 -2.34
CA LEU A 270 18.20 -21.59 -1.89
C LEU A 270 17.75 -22.71 -2.85
N THR A 271 17.83 -23.95 -2.40
CA THR A 271 17.53 -25.14 -3.21
C THR A 271 16.06 -25.54 -3.21
N HIS A 272 15.28 -25.08 -2.22
CA HIS A 272 13.89 -25.50 -2.03
C HIS A 272 12.93 -24.55 -2.75
N THR A 273 12.14 -25.11 -3.67
CA THR A 273 11.09 -24.37 -4.36
C THR A 273 9.91 -24.13 -3.41
N ILE A 274 9.54 -22.87 -3.19
CA ILE A 274 8.37 -22.48 -2.41
C ILE A 274 7.20 -22.28 -3.38
N THR A 275 6.07 -22.89 -3.06
CA THR A 275 4.81 -22.75 -3.81
C THR A 275 3.87 -21.85 -3.02
N LEU A 276 3.45 -20.75 -3.63
CA LEU A 276 2.51 -19.77 -3.06
C LEU A 276 1.24 -19.76 -3.91
N ASP A 277 0.40 -20.76 -3.71
CA ASP A 277 -0.76 -21.03 -4.58
C ASP A 277 -1.85 -19.95 -4.52
N ARG A 278 -1.89 -19.16 -3.44
CA ARG A 278 -2.91 -18.13 -3.21
C ARG A 278 -2.43 -16.72 -3.50
N LEU A 279 -1.15 -16.52 -3.82
CA LEU A 279 -0.59 -15.19 -3.99
C LEU A 279 -1.15 -14.52 -5.25
N GLN A 280 -1.90 -13.44 -5.06
CA GLN A 280 -2.55 -12.68 -6.13
C GLN A 280 -1.78 -11.41 -6.48
N THR A 281 -1.21 -10.75 -5.47
CA THR A 281 -0.46 -9.50 -5.66
C THR A 281 0.92 -9.56 -5.04
N LEU A 282 1.93 -9.22 -5.85
CA LEU A 282 3.31 -9.15 -5.43
C LEU A 282 3.86 -7.76 -5.72
N PHE A 283 4.27 -7.05 -4.67
CA PHE A 283 4.97 -5.78 -4.76
C PHE A 283 6.37 -5.94 -4.17
N ILE A 284 7.39 -5.65 -4.96
CA ILE A 284 8.78 -5.74 -4.51
C ILE A 284 9.48 -4.43 -4.83
N THR A 285 10.08 -3.85 -3.79
CA THR A 285 10.98 -2.71 -3.93
C THR A 285 12.41 -3.17 -3.73
N PHE A 286 13.30 -2.78 -4.63
CA PHE A 286 14.73 -3.04 -4.53
C PHE A 286 15.45 -1.77 -4.11
N GLN A 287 16.21 -1.83 -3.03
CA GLN A 287 17.03 -0.73 -2.56
C GLN A 287 18.51 -1.14 -2.63
N GLU A 288 19.26 -0.54 -3.55
CA GLU A 288 20.69 -0.81 -3.73
C GLU A 288 21.54 0.37 -3.24
N LYS A 289 22.67 0.08 -2.58
CA LYS A 289 23.71 1.08 -2.34
C LYS A 289 24.61 1.19 -3.59
N PRO A 290 25.07 2.39 -3.98
CA PRO A 290 25.96 2.53 -5.12
C PRO A 290 27.20 1.64 -4.94
N ASN A 291 27.53 0.83 -5.97
CA ASN A 291 28.76 0.04 -6.16
C ASN A 291 28.73 -1.47 -5.83
N GLN A 292 27.58 -2.14 -5.67
CA GLN A 292 27.52 -3.61 -5.46
C GLN A 292 26.96 -4.38 -6.67
N THR A 293 27.29 -5.68 -6.75
CA THR A 293 26.98 -6.56 -7.89
C THR A 293 25.65 -7.31 -7.68
N THR A 294 24.57 -6.74 -8.17
CA THR A 294 23.48 -7.28 -9.03
C THR A 294 23.15 -8.78 -9.13
N THR A 295 24.08 -9.72 -8.92
CA THR A 295 23.88 -11.17 -9.15
C THR A 295 22.98 -11.84 -8.10
N LEU A 296 22.79 -11.21 -6.93
CA LEU A 296 22.09 -11.82 -5.79
C LEU A 296 20.55 -11.78 -5.89
N LEU A 297 19.99 -10.87 -6.67
CA LEU A 297 18.54 -10.73 -6.85
C LEU A 297 17.92 -11.91 -7.58
N HIS A 298 18.65 -12.47 -8.55
CA HIS A 298 18.20 -13.63 -9.30
C HIS A 298 18.06 -14.89 -8.42
N LEU A 299 18.85 -14.99 -7.35
CA LEU A 299 18.85 -16.16 -6.47
C LEU A 299 17.65 -16.17 -5.51
N THR A 300 17.08 -15.01 -5.21
CA THR A 300 15.92 -14.90 -4.29
C THR A 300 14.64 -15.45 -4.91
N PHE A 301 14.46 -15.24 -6.22
CA PHE A 301 13.21 -15.54 -6.93
C PHE A 301 13.24 -16.86 -7.69
N ARG A 302 14.42 -17.41 -8.02
CA ARG A 302 14.56 -18.74 -8.66
C ARG A 302 13.70 -19.86 -8.03
N PRO A 303 13.58 -19.96 -6.70
CA PRO A 303 12.78 -21.02 -6.08
C PRO A 303 11.28 -20.69 -5.94
N LEU A 304 10.75 -19.59 -6.47
CA LEU A 304 9.33 -19.23 -6.23
C LEU A 304 8.41 -19.72 -7.36
N ASN A 305 7.32 -20.37 -6.98
CA ASN A 305 6.20 -20.70 -7.86
C ASN A 305 4.93 -20.03 -7.33
N MET A 306 4.28 -19.21 -8.16
CA MET A 306 3.16 -18.34 -7.78
C MET A 306 2.06 -18.43 -8.85
N PRO A 307 1.36 -19.57 -8.97
CA PRO A 307 0.50 -19.86 -10.11
C PRO A 307 -0.71 -18.91 -10.24
N SER A 308 -1.17 -18.34 -9.14
CA SER A 308 -2.34 -17.44 -9.07
C SER A 308 -1.99 -15.95 -9.16
N LEU A 309 -0.73 -15.61 -9.47
CA LEU A 309 -0.27 -14.23 -9.47
C LEU A 309 -0.93 -13.42 -10.59
N GLY A 310 -1.80 -12.48 -10.23
CA GLY A 310 -2.50 -11.61 -11.16
C GLY A 310 -1.84 -10.24 -11.33
N SER A 311 -1.27 -9.69 -10.25
CA SER A 311 -0.65 -8.36 -10.26
C SER A 311 0.78 -8.39 -9.74
N LEU A 312 1.71 -7.87 -10.53
CA LEU A 312 3.12 -7.74 -10.19
C LEU A 312 3.55 -6.28 -10.25
N SER A 313 4.17 -5.79 -9.19
CA SER A 313 4.76 -4.46 -9.14
C SER A 313 6.21 -4.56 -8.72
N LEU A 314 7.10 -4.02 -9.53
CA LEU A 314 8.53 -3.95 -9.27
C LEU A 314 8.93 -2.48 -9.19
N THR A 315 9.61 -2.11 -8.11
CA THR A 315 10.14 -0.76 -7.90
C THR A 315 11.64 -0.83 -7.65
N SER A 316 12.42 0.06 -8.26
CA SER A 316 13.88 0.06 -8.12
C SER A 316 14.41 1.42 -7.67
N TYR A 317 15.09 1.48 -6.54
CA TYR A 317 15.77 2.68 -6.05
C TYR A 317 17.29 2.42 -6.04
N GLY A 318 18.02 2.97 -7.02
CA GLY A 318 19.45 2.75 -7.21
C GLY A 318 20.01 3.55 -8.41
N LEU A 319 21.32 3.47 -8.66
CA LEU A 319 21.93 4.13 -9.81
C LEU A 319 21.37 3.52 -11.13
N PRO A 320 21.11 4.36 -12.15
CA PRO A 320 20.67 3.88 -13.46
C PRO A 320 21.71 2.91 -14.06
N GLY A 321 21.23 1.76 -14.54
CA GLY A 321 22.02 0.83 -15.36
C GLY A 321 22.46 -0.47 -14.68
N THR A 322 22.27 -0.65 -13.38
CA THR A 322 22.81 -1.83 -12.68
C THR A 322 21.80 -2.94 -12.44
N ILE A 323 20.56 -2.67 -12.02
CA ILE A 323 19.72 -3.74 -11.43
C ILE A 323 19.16 -4.69 -12.52
N PRO A 324 19.69 -5.93 -12.67
CA PRO A 324 19.06 -6.92 -13.51
C PRO A 324 17.71 -7.24 -12.91
N LEU A 325 16.73 -7.44 -13.77
CA LEU A 325 15.47 -8.02 -13.33
C LEU A 325 15.75 -9.34 -12.60
N PRO A 326 14.96 -9.67 -11.56
CA PRO A 326 15.09 -10.94 -10.83
C PRO A 326 15.06 -12.21 -11.70
N TRP A 327 14.66 -12.07 -12.97
CA TRP A 327 14.21 -13.12 -13.87
C TRP A 327 15.05 -13.19 -15.17
N GLN A 328 16.34 -12.80 -15.13
CA GLN A 328 17.26 -12.93 -16.28
C GLN A 328 17.59 -14.41 -16.63
N GLU A 329 18.40 -14.63 -17.67
CA GLU A 329 18.64 -15.97 -18.25
C GLU A 329 19.00 -17.04 -17.19
N GLY A 330 18.21 -18.12 -17.17
CA GLY A 330 18.29 -19.19 -16.17
C GLY A 330 17.23 -19.12 -15.06
N SER A 331 16.09 -18.47 -15.30
CA SER A 331 14.88 -18.60 -14.48
C SER A 331 14.36 -20.03 -14.46
N SER A 332 13.73 -20.45 -13.36
CA SER A 332 13.09 -21.76 -13.28
C SER A 332 11.84 -21.81 -14.18
N PRO A 333 11.54 -22.96 -14.81
CA PRO A 333 10.38 -23.08 -15.71
C PRO A 333 9.03 -22.87 -14.98
N SER A 334 8.96 -23.14 -13.67
CA SER A 334 7.80 -22.88 -12.81
C SER A 334 7.47 -21.39 -12.73
N LEU A 335 8.50 -20.56 -12.71
CA LEU A 335 8.38 -19.13 -12.58
C LEU A 335 7.95 -18.48 -13.89
N GLU A 336 8.45 -18.97 -15.03
CA GLU A 336 7.92 -18.56 -16.35
C GLU A 336 6.43 -18.88 -16.49
N HIS A 337 5.97 -20.01 -15.95
CA HIS A 337 4.54 -20.34 -15.94
C HIS A 337 3.74 -19.35 -15.09
N SER A 338 4.27 -18.98 -13.92
CA SER A 338 3.65 -17.98 -13.04
C SER A 338 3.54 -16.60 -13.72
N LEU A 339 4.58 -16.18 -14.45
CA LEU A 339 4.60 -14.90 -15.17
C LEU A 339 3.57 -14.83 -16.32
N ARG A 340 3.21 -15.97 -16.91
CA ARG A 340 2.25 -16.01 -18.03
C ARG A 340 0.82 -15.63 -17.64
N ASN A 341 0.47 -15.73 -16.35
CA ASN A 341 -0.88 -15.45 -15.83
C ASN A 341 -1.06 -14.00 -15.35
N ILE A 342 -0.01 -13.18 -15.37
CA ILE A 342 -0.05 -11.81 -14.88
C ILE A 342 -0.89 -10.95 -15.81
N THR A 343 -1.89 -10.28 -15.26
CA THR A 343 -2.79 -9.34 -15.96
C THR A 343 -2.41 -7.88 -15.73
N SER A 344 -1.82 -7.58 -14.57
CA SER A 344 -1.40 -6.24 -14.18
C SER A 344 0.09 -6.19 -13.87
N LEU A 345 0.82 -5.32 -14.58
CA LEU A 345 2.26 -5.12 -14.41
C LEU A 345 2.56 -3.65 -14.10
N THR A 346 3.26 -3.38 -13.00
CA THR A 346 3.77 -2.06 -12.63
C THR A 346 5.29 -2.09 -12.58
N LEU A 347 5.95 -1.17 -13.28
CA LEU A 347 7.40 -1.01 -13.31
C LEU A 347 7.74 0.42 -12.91
N ASN A 348 8.34 0.60 -11.73
CA ASN A 348 8.71 1.92 -11.22
C ASN A 348 10.22 2.09 -11.20
N HIS A 349 10.72 3.16 -11.81
CA HIS A 349 12.13 3.58 -11.75
C HIS A 349 13.10 2.54 -12.36
N TYR A 350 12.63 1.73 -13.32
CA TYR A 350 13.47 0.74 -14.02
C TYR A 350 14.02 1.29 -15.33
N GLU A 351 15.29 1.00 -15.60
CA GLU A 351 15.85 1.15 -16.95
C GLU A 351 15.51 -0.05 -17.85
N PHE A 352 15.28 0.25 -19.12
CA PHE A 352 15.00 -0.77 -20.11
C PHE A 352 16.29 -1.49 -20.56
N THR A 353 16.45 -2.73 -20.12
CA THR A 353 17.58 -3.61 -20.50
C THR A 353 17.11 -4.78 -21.36
N TRP A 354 18.04 -5.53 -21.97
CA TRP A 354 17.70 -6.75 -22.71
C TRP A 354 17.01 -7.80 -21.83
N GLY A 355 17.33 -7.87 -20.53
CA GLY A 355 16.59 -8.70 -19.58
C GLY A 355 15.11 -8.33 -19.46
N MET A 356 14.78 -7.03 -19.57
CA MET A 356 13.39 -6.55 -19.60
C MET A 356 12.66 -7.05 -20.84
N MET A 357 13.33 -7.11 -21.99
CA MET A 357 12.73 -7.70 -23.19
C MET A 357 12.35 -9.16 -22.97
N HIS A 358 13.23 -9.98 -22.37
CA HIS A 358 12.92 -11.37 -22.05
C HIS A 358 11.72 -11.47 -21.10
N PHE A 359 11.72 -10.69 -20.03
CA PHE A 359 10.64 -10.65 -19.04
C PHE A 359 9.27 -10.27 -19.66
N LEU A 360 9.25 -9.26 -20.53
CA LEU A 360 8.01 -8.86 -21.23
C LEU A 360 7.52 -9.91 -22.23
N ARG A 361 8.39 -10.79 -22.75
CA ARG A 361 7.98 -11.95 -23.56
C ARG A 361 7.34 -13.05 -22.71
N CYS A 362 7.75 -13.19 -21.45
CA CYS A 362 7.20 -14.17 -20.52
C CYS A 362 5.87 -13.75 -19.90
N THR A 363 5.39 -12.52 -20.16
CA THR A 363 4.16 -11.94 -19.58
C THR A 363 3.12 -11.58 -20.67
N PRO A 364 2.69 -12.53 -21.53
CA PRO A 364 1.82 -12.22 -22.66
C PRO A 364 0.38 -11.82 -22.28
N ALA A 365 -0.10 -12.19 -21.09
CA ALA A 365 -1.48 -11.95 -20.62
C ALA A 365 -1.69 -10.57 -19.97
N VAL A 366 -0.67 -9.71 -19.97
CA VAL A 366 -0.76 -8.38 -19.32
C VAL A 366 -1.75 -7.51 -20.09
N GLU A 367 -2.83 -7.12 -19.41
CA GLU A 367 -3.86 -6.20 -19.89
C GLU A 367 -3.58 -4.77 -19.46
N THR A 368 -3.00 -4.58 -18.27
CA THR A 368 -2.72 -3.27 -17.70
C THR A 368 -1.24 -3.09 -17.39
N LEU A 369 -0.59 -2.14 -18.05
CA LEU A 369 0.81 -1.78 -17.80
C LEU A 369 0.89 -0.39 -17.17
N LYS A 370 1.50 -0.29 -15.99
CA LYS A 370 1.88 0.98 -15.38
C LYS A 370 3.40 1.12 -15.39
N VAL A 371 3.91 2.26 -15.87
CA VAL A 371 5.35 2.55 -15.91
C VAL A 371 5.61 3.91 -15.30
N VAL A 372 6.50 3.99 -14.32
CA VAL A 372 6.99 5.26 -13.75
C VAL A 372 8.45 5.40 -14.16
N LEU A 373 8.75 6.46 -14.92
CA LEU A 373 10.07 6.71 -15.50
C LEU A 373 10.63 8.03 -14.97
N ASP A 374 11.79 7.98 -14.32
CA ASP A 374 12.50 9.18 -13.86
C ASP A 374 13.40 9.74 -14.96
N ASP A 375 14.24 8.91 -15.57
CA ASP A 375 15.26 9.28 -16.58
C ASP A 375 15.03 8.63 -17.97
N LEU A 376 15.92 8.90 -18.93
CA LEU A 376 15.90 8.55 -20.38
C LEU A 376 15.61 7.07 -20.75
N GLY A 377 15.42 6.17 -19.79
CA GLY A 377 15.21 4.74 -19.96
C GLY A 377 13.90 4.32 -20.64
N GLY A 378 12.93 5.24 -20.80
CA GLY A 378 11.65 4.94 -21.47
C GLY A 378 11.76 4.58 -22.95
N ILE A 379 12.74 5.14 -23.66
CA ILE A 379 12.83 5.05 -25.12
C ILE A 379 13.01 3.61 -25.59
N GLY A 380 13.88 2.84 -24.92
CA GLY A 380 14.10 1.44 -25.25
C GLY A 380 12.83 0.61 -25.11
N LEU A 381 12.00 0.90 -24.10
CA LEU A 381 10.72 0.23 -23.89
C LEU A 381 9.73 0.56 -25.01
N TRP A 382 9.62 1.85 -25.37
CA TRP A 382 8.71 2.29 -26.42
C TRP A 382 9.11 1.71 -27.77
N GLU A 383 10.39 1.74 -28.13
CA GLU A 383 10.89 1.12 -29.35
C GLU A 383 10.62 -0.39 -29.37
N ALA A 384 10.88 -1.10 -28.27
CA ALA A 384 10.66 -2.54 -28.20
C ALA A 384 9.18 -2.93 -28.36
N LEU A 385 8.26 -2.10 -27.84
CA LEU A 385 6.82 -2.31 -27.99
C LEU A 385 6.31 -2.05 -29.42
N VAL A 386 7.05 -1.28 -30.23
CA VAL A 386 6.76 -0.98 -31.65
C VAL A 386 7.47 -1.92 -32.61
N ARG A 387 8.64 -2.45 -32.24
CA ARG A 387 9.48 -3.25 -33.14
C ARG A 387 8.73 -4.45 -33.72
N PRO A 388 8.55 -4.51 -35.06
CA PRO A 388 7.87 -5.63 -35.71
C PRO A 388 8.69 -6.91 -35.52
N GLY A 389 8.06 -7.95 -34.98
CA GLY A 389 8.68 -9.26 -34.71
C GLY A 389 8.87 -9.60 -33.23
N LEU A 390 8.85 -8.63 -32.31
CA LEU A 390 8.93 -8.92 -30.87
C LEU A 390 7.57 -9.21 -30.23
N ASN A 391 6.48 -8.62 -30.73
CA ASN A 391 5.09 -8.81 -30.27
C ASN A 391 4.94 -8.88 -28.73
N LEU A 392 5.61 -7.97 -28.02
CA LEU A 392 5.56 -7.90 -26.56
C LEU A 392 4.17 -7.44 -26.09
N LEU A 393 3.66 -8.01 -25.00
CA LEU A 393 2.38 -7.62 -24.38
C LEU A 393 1.21 -7.53 -25.39
N PRO A 394 0.84 -8.65 -26.04
CA PRO A 394 -0.20 -8.66 -27.07
C PRO A 394 -1.59 -8.29 -26.51
N GLN A 395 -1.90 -8.58 -25.25
CA GLN A 395 -3.21 -8.31 -24.63
C GLN A 395 -3.33 -6.92 -23.98
N LEU A 396 -2.34 -6.05 -24.17
CA LEU A 396 -2.29 -4.76 -23.49
C LEU A 396 -3.45 -3.85 -23.94
N THR A 397 -4.39 -3.58 -23.03
CA THR A 397 -5.56 -2.72 -23.27
C THR A 397 -5.47 -1.38 -22.55
N ARG A 398 -4.79 -1.34 -21.39
CA ARG A 398 -4.65 -0.13 -20.57
C ARG A 398 -3.19 0.15 -20.29
N MET A 399 -2.79 1.41 -20.46
CA MET A 399 -1.44 1.85 -20.15
C MET A 399 -1.47 3.10 -19.29
N GLU A 400 -0.75 3.09 -18.18
CA GLU A 400 -0.50 4.28 -17.36
C GLU A 400 0.99 4.59 -17.37
N VAL A 401 1.37 5.76 -17.89
CA VAL A 401 2.76 6.20 -17.94
C VAL A 401 2.91 7.42 -17.06
N VAL A 402 3.80 7.37 -16.09
CA VAL A 402 4.18 8.51 -15.27
C VAL A 402 5.55 8.98 -15.74
N LEU A 403 5.65 10.22 -16.18
CA LEU A 403 6.88 10.79 -16.73
C LEU A 403 7.43 11.88 -15.80
N GLY A 404 8.70 11.75 -15.43
CA GLY A 404 9.51 12.83 -14.85
C GLY A 404 10.07 13.80 -15.90
N ARG A 405 10.76 14.85 -15.46
CA ARG A 405 11.28 15.93 -16.32
C ARG A 405 12.26 15.42 -17.38
N ALA A 406 13.23 14.58 -17.00
CA ALA A 406 14.23 14.04 -17.94
C ALA A 406 13.61 13.09 -18.98
N SER A 407 12.55 12.38 -18.59
CA SER A 407 11.77 11.49 -19.47
C SER A 407 10.89 12.24 -20.49
N CYS A 408 10.66 13.54 -20.30
CA CYS A 408 9.84 14.39 -21.17
C CYS A 408 10.62 15.07 -22.31
N ALA A 409 11.81 14.57 -22.62
CA ALA A 409 12.52 15.04 -23.81
C ALA A 409 11.66 14.78 -25.07
N THR A 410 11.63 15.75 -25.98
CA THR A 410 10.71 15.78 -27.14
C THR A 410 10.69 14.48 -27.94
N TRP A 411 11.86 13.94 -28.25
CA TRP A 411 12.06 12.67 -28.94
C TRP A 411 11.49 11.45 -28.20
N SER A 412 11.63 11.36 -26.87
CA SER A 412 11.02 10.28 -26.06
C SER A 412 9.48 10.31 -26.15
N ILE A 413 8.89 11.50 -26.06
CA ILE A 413 7.45 11.70 -26.20
C ILE A 413 6.99 11.35 -27.62
N GLU A 414 7.76 11.68 -28.65
CA GLU A 414 7.43 11.33 -30.03
C GLU A 414 7.41 9.81 -30.25
N VAL A 415 8.39 9.06 -29.72
CA VAL A 415 8.41 7.60 -29.80
C VAL A 415 7.23 6.99 -29.01
N LEU A 416 6.91 7.53 -27.84
CA LEU A 416 5.73 7.13 -27.06
C LEU A 416 4.43 7.35 -27.85
N CYS A 417 4.25 8.53 -28.45
CA CYS A 417 3.08 8.84 -29.26
C CYS A 417 2.99 7.93 -30.49
N ALA A 418 4.12 7.69 -31.18
CA ALA A 418 4.17 6.77 -32.31
C ALA A 418 3.79 5.34 -31.90
N MET A 419 4.22 4.88 -30.73
CA MET A 419 3.85 3.57 -30.18
C MET A 419 2.35 3.48 -29.90
N VAL A 420 1.78 4.48 -29.22
CA VAL A 420 0.34 4.54 -28.93
C VAL A 420 -0.48 4.53 -30.22
N LEU A 421 -0.10 5.34 -31.21
CA LEU A 421 -0.76 5.39 -32.51
C LEU A 421 -0.64 4.07 -33.30
N SER A 422 0.53 3.43 -33.27
CA SER A 422 0.76 2.14 -33.96
C SER A 422 -0.14 1.03 -33.42
N ARG A 423 -0.28 0.93 -32.09
CA ARG A 423 -1.16 -0.08 -31.47
C ARG A 423 -2.64 0.27 -31.62
N TRP A 424 -2.96 1.56 -31.72
CA TRP A 424 -4.32 2.04 -31.95
C TRP A 424 -4.81 1.81 -33.39
N MET A 425 -4.00 2.06 -34.42
CA MET A 425 -4.43 1.96 -35.83
C MET A 425 -4.81 0.53 -36.29
N ASN A 426 -4.46 -0.52 -35.53
CA ASN A 426 -4.94 -1.89 -35.80
C ASN A 426 -6.45 -2.09 -35.51
N LEU A 427 -7.12 -1.15 -34.82
CA LEU A 427 -8.58 -1.13 -34.68
C LEU A 427 -9.29 -0.83 -36.01
N GLN A 428 -8.72 0.03 -36.86
CA GLN A 428 -9.42 0.47 -38.07
C GLN A 428 -9.33 -0.54 -39.22
N THR A 429 -8.28 -1.37 -39.24
CA THR A 429 -8.09 -2.39 -40.29
C THR A 429 -8.88 -3.68 -40.03
N THR A 430 -9.33 -3.92 -38.80
CA THR A 430 -10.12 -5.12 -38.44
C THR A 430 -11.64 -4.89 -38.51
N GLY A 431 -12.11 -3.64 -38.65
CA GLY A 431 -13.54 -3.27 -38.67
C GLY A 431 -14.14 -2.88 -40.03
N LEU A 432 -13.35 -2.77 -41.10
CA LEU A 432 -13.86 -2.40 -42.43
C LEU A 432 -13.69 -3.56 -43.40
N GLY A 433 -14.81 -4.27 -43.62
CA GLY A 433 -14.99 -5.09 -44.81
C GLY A 433 -14.64 -4.27 -46.05
N SER A 434 -13.86 -4.91 -46.93
CA SER A 434 -13.57 -4.54 -48.32
C SER A 434 -14.46 -3.44 -48.90
N ASN A 435 -13.90 -2.27 -49.19
CA ASN A 435 -13.99 -1.61 -50.50
C ASN A 435 -13.20 -0.27 -50.55
N ALA A 436 -12.59 -0.04 -51.72
CA ALA A 436 -12.06 1.24 -52.26
C ALA A 436 -10.58 1.63 -52.01
N SER A 437 -9.73 1.17 -52.94
CA SER A 437 -8.73 1.91 -53.76
C SER A 437 -8.00 3.16 -53.24
N SER A 438 -6.68 2.96 -53.01
CA SER A 438 -5.49 3.78 -53.39
C SER A 438 -5.46 5.28 -53.10
N SER A 439 -4.51 5.73 -52.28
CA SER A 439 -3.10 5.99 -52.68
C SER A 439 -2.39 6.79 -51.58
N TYR A 440 -1.42 6.20 -50.86
CA TYR A 440 -0.20 6.85 -50.36
C TYR A 440 0.65 5.78 -49.67
N SER A 441 1.87 5.61 -50.17
CA SER A 441 2.86 4.64 -49.71
C SER A 441 3.49 5.10 -48.39
N ALA A 442 3.10 4.45 -47.30
CA ALA A 442 3.95 4.25 -46.14
C ALA A 442 3.94 2.75 -45.86
N SER A 443 5.12 2.15 -45.68
CA SER A 443 5.32 0.74 -45.34
C SER A 443 4.62 0.42 -44.01
N ASN A 444 3.34 0.08 -44.09
CA ASN A 444 2.47 -0.22 -42.98
C ASN A 444 2.58 -1.73 -42.70
N THR A 445 3.58 -2.13 -41.92
CA THR A 445 3.63 -3.47 -41.34
C THR A 445 2.59 -3.53 -40.22
N ALA A 446 1.36 -3.86 -40.59
CA ALA A 446 0.26 -4.10 -39.66
C ALA A 446 0.70 -5.08 -38.56
N HIS A 447 0.39 -4.78 -37.29
CA HIS A 447 0.59 -5.71 -36.17
C HIS A 447 -0.62 -6.66 -36.15
N PRO A 448 -0.54 -7.91 -36.63
CA PRO A 448 -1.74 -8.72 -36.85
C PRO A 448 -2.27 -9.39 -35.56
N PHE A 449 -1.59 -9.22 -34.42
CA PHE A 449 -1.78 -10.09 -33.24
C PHE A 449 -1.84 -9.36 -31.88
N SER A 450 -1.89 -8.02 -31.85
CA SER A 450 -2.00 -7.27 -30.59
C SER A 450 -3.38 -6.64 -30.44
N SER A 451 -3.99 -6.83 -29.27
CA SER A 451 -5.18 -6.11 -28.83
C SER A 451 -4.96 -4.61 -28.94
N PRO A 452 -5.97 -3.85 -29.39
CA PRO A 452 -5.86 -2.40 -29.43
C PRO A 452 -5.85 -1.81 -28.03
N LEU A 453 -5.10 -0.72 -27.86
CA LEU A 453 -5.13 0.08 -26.64
C LEU A 453 -6.50 0.78 -26.51
N SER A 454 -7.17 0.57 -25.39
CA SER A 454 -8.47 1.17 -25.05
C SER A 454 -8.34 2.46 -24.22
N THR A 455 -7.32 2.53 -23.36
CA THR A 455 -7.11 3.68 -22.48
C THR A 455 -5.63 3.88 -22.22
N VAL A 456 -5.13 5.09 -22.46
CA VAL A 456 -3.76 5.50 -22.15
C VAL A 456 -3.81 6.72 -21.23
N ARG A 457 -3.31 6.59 -20.01
CA ARG A 457 -3.15 7.71 -19.08
C ARG A 457 -1.68 8.09 -19.00
N ILE A 458 -1.36 9.33 -19.30
CA ILE A 458 -0.02 9.90 -19.17
C ILE A 458 -0.06 10.92 -18.04
N ARG A 459 0.59 10.64 -16.92
CA ARG A 459 0.71 11.56 -15.79
C ARG A 459 2.08 12.22 -15.83
N LEU A 460 2.10 13.55 -15.67
CA LEU A 460 3.33 14.31 -15.59
C LEU A 460 3.59 14.62 -14.12
N GLN A 461 4.69 14.11 -13.58
CA GLN A 461 5.03 14.26 -12.16
C GLN A 461 6.20 15.25 -12.01
N PRO A 462 5.95 16.49 -11.56
CA PRO A 462 7.02 17.41 -11.23
C PRO A 462 7.75 16.98 -9.96
N ASP A 463 9.07 17.10 -9.95
CA ASP A 463 9.87 16.90 -8.74
C ASP A 463 9.72 18.14 -7.84
N PRO A 464 9.17 17.99 -6.61
CA PRO A 464 8.93 19.10 -5.70
C PRO A 464 10.22 19.84 -5.27
N SER A 465 11.39 19.23 -5.42
CA SER A 465 12.67 19.81 -5.00
C SER A 465 13.36 20.66 -6.09
N THR A 466 13.09 20.40 -7.38
CA THR A 466 13.83 20.99 -8.50
C THR A 466 12.97 21.80 -9.48
N ASP A 467 11.65 21.60 -9.50
CA ASP A 467 10.76 22.20 -10.50
C ASP A 467 9.85 23.29 -9.91
N SER A 468 10.41 24.46 -9.65
CA SER A 468 9.65 25.64 -9.17
C SER A 468 8.77 26.28 -10.24
N SER A 469 8.99 25.98 -11.53
CA SER A 469 8.12 26.39 -12.64
C SER A 469 7.86 25.23 -13.60
N ALA A 470 6.65 24.69 -13.56
CA ALA A 470 6.14 23.58 -14.39
C ALA A 470 6.07 23.88 -15.92
N SER A 471 6.94 24.73 -16.47
CA SER A 471 6.92 25.17 -17.88
C SER A 471 7.09 24.02 -18.88
N TRP A 472 7.89 23.00 -18.53
CA TRP A 472 8.09 21.81 -19.34
C TRP A 472 6.83 20.93 -19.41
N ILE A 473 5.99 20.93 -18.37
CA ILE A 473 4.72 20.19 -18.34
C ILE A 473 3.80 20.70 -19.44
N TYR A 474 3.65 22.02 -19.58
CA TYR A 474 2.85 22.62 -20.65
C TYR A 474 3.39 22.28 -22.04
N SER A 475 4.70 22.24 -22.20
CA SER A 475 5.36 21.89 -23.47
C SER A 475 5.13 20.41 -23.83
N ALA A 476 5.27 19.50 -22.85
CA ALA A 476 4.97 18.09 -23.01
C ALA A 476 3.49 17.85 -23.34
N VAL A 477 2.59 18.55 -22.63
CA VAL A 477 1.14 18.48 -22.89
C VAL A 477 0.80 18.94 -24.30
N ALA A 478 1.35 20.07 -24.74
CA ALA A 478 1.13 20.58 -26.09
C ALA A 478 1.63 19.61 -27.16
N LEU A 479 2.80 18.99 -26.96
CA LEU A 479 3.35 18.00 -27.88
C LEU A 479 2.50 16.73 -27.96
N ILE A 480 2.09 16.18 -26.82
CA ILE A 480 1.22 15.00 -26.76
C ILE A 480 -0.13 15.31 -27.41
N HIS A 481 -0.72 16.47 -27.12
CA HIS A 481 -1.98 16.89 -27.72
C HIS A 481 -1.86 17.07 -29.24
N ALA A 482 -0.76 17.67 -29.73
CA ALA A 482 -0.50 17.85 -31.15
C ALA A 482 -0.34 16.52 -31.91
N ARG A 483 0.17 15.47 -31.26
CA ARG A 483 0.40 14.16 -31.88
C ARG A 483 -0.79 13.20 -31.77
N LEU A 484 -1.49 13.17 -30.64
CA LEU A 484 -2.59 12.23 -30.39
C LEU A 484 -3.97 12.81 -30.71
N GLY A 485 -4.12 14.14 -30.71
CA GLY A 485 -5.34 14.86 -31.16
C GLY A 485 -6.62 14.67 -30.32
N ARG A 486 -6.72 13.62 -29.50
CA ARG A 486 -7.91 13.25 -28.69
C ARG A 486 -7.57 13.00 -27.21
N CYS A 487 -6.93 13.97 -26.56
CA CYS A 487 -6.57 13.87 -25.14
C CYS A 487 -7.55 14.67 -24.27
N SER A 488 -8.08 14.07 -23.21
CA SER A 488 -8.75 14.81 -22.13
C SER A 488 -7.74 15.19 -21.06
N VAL A 489 -7.74 16.45 -20.64
CA VAL A 489 -6.84 16.94 -19.57
C VAL A 489 -7.57 16.84 -18.24
N GLN A 490 -7.01 16.12 -17.27
CA GLN A 490 -7.51 16.05 -15.89
C GLN A 490 -6.39 16.40 -14.90
N GLY A 491 -6.37 17.64 -14.41
CA GLY A 491 -5.32 18.12 -13.49
C GLY A 491 -3.94 18.15 -14.15
N MET A 492 -2.91 17.58 -13.50
CA MET A 492 -1.56 17.40 -14.06
C MET A 492 -1.41 16.11 -14.90
N GLY A 493 -2.52 15.42 -15.16
CA GLY A 493 -2.56 14.22 -16.00
C GLY A 493 -3.25 14.47 -17.34
N LEU A 494 -2.77 13.77 -18.36
CA LEU A 494 -3.43 13.59 -19.64
C LEU A 494 -4.07 12.20 -19.66
N GLU A 495 -5.39 12.15 -19.79
CA GLU A 495 -6.11 10.91 -20.02
C GLU A 495 -6.54 10.86 -21.49
N VAL A 496 -5.95 9.94 -22.22
CA VAL A 496 -6.28 9.65 -23.62
C VAL A 496 -7.15 8.40 -23.61
N THR A 497 -8.46 8.64 -23.62
CA THR A 497 -9.48 7.60 -23.79
C THR A 497 -9.86 7.57 -25.26
N PHE A 498 -9.85 6.40 -25.88
CA PHE A 498 -10.05 6.24 -27.32
C PHE A 498 -11.35 5.49 -27.62
#